data_AF-A0A7C1UXF9-F1
#
_entry.id   AF-A0A7C1UXF9-F1
#
_cell.length_a   1.000
_cell.length_b   1.000
_cell.length_c   1.000
_cell.angle_alpha   90.00
_cell.angle_beta   90.00
_cell.angle_gamma   90.00
#
_symmetry.space_group_name_H-M   'P 1'
#
loop_
_entity.id
_entity.type
_entity.pdbx_description
1 polymer ?
#
loop_
_entity_poly.entity_id
_entity_poly.type
_entity_poly.pdbx_seq_one_letter_code
_entity_poly.pdbx_strand_id
1 'polypeptide(L)'
;MRRIEEIGICPQCSCSVSIFKTNNYKRFAKCEVCEMSYALPKRGKISSSGLICPRQKVPILIVEKPSQKAYFWADQPCFTCIDADRCEQTSELISEFKGLQVYGY
;
A
#
# COMPACT_ATOMS: atom_id res chain seq x y z
N MET A 1 9.08 -19.63 2.59
CA MET A 1 8.73 -18.24 2.21
C MET A 1 8.31 -18.25 0.75
N ARG A 2 7.25 -17.53 0.38
CA ARG A 2 6.66 -17.58 -0.98
C ARG A 2 6.36 -16.17 -1.48
N ARG A 3 6.67 -15.88 -2.74
CA ARG A 3 6.17 -14.71 -3.48
C ARG A 3 4.70 -14.90 -3.80
N ILE A 4 3.88 -13.87 -3.57
CA ILE A 4 2.43 -13.92 -3.81
C ILE A 4 2.09 -13.12 -5.06
N GLU A 5 2.42 -11.84 -5.05
CA GLU A 5 1.90 -10.87 -6.01
C GLU A 5 2.85 -9.68 -6.11
N GLU A 6 2.90 -9.05 -7.29
CA GLU A 6 3.62 -7.82 -7.54
C GLU A 6 2.71 -6.61 -7.28
N ILE A 7 3.19 -5.63 -6.52
CA ILE A 7 2.38 -4.50 -6.03
C ILE A 7 2.82 -3.13 -6.54
N GLY A 8 3.93 -3.07 -7.28
CA GLY A 8 4.41 -1.84 -7.89
C GLY A 8 5.91 -1.80 -8.04
N ILE A 9 6.44 -0.59 -8.17
CA ILE A 9 7.83 -0.32 -8.50
C ILE A 9 8.57 0.20 -7.27
N CYS A 10 9.83 -0.21 -7.11
CA CYS A 10 10.71 0.23 -6.06
C CYS A 10 11.25 1.63 -6.36
N PRO A 11 11.12 2.60 -5.45
CA PRO A 11 11.64 3.94 -5.68
C PRO A 11 13.17 4.04 -5.72
N GLN A 12 13.89 3.04 -5.19
CA GLN A 12 15.36 3.09 -5.11
C GLN A 12 16.05 2.59 -6.38
N CYS A 13 15.49 1.59 -7.05
CA CYS A 13 16.14 0.93 -8.18
C CYS A 13 15.22 0.69 -9.38
N SER A 14 13.98 1.18 -9.32
CA SER A 14 12.96 1.03 -10.38
C SER A 14 12.62 -0.43 -10.74
N CYS A 15 13.00 -1.39 -9.91
CA CYS A 15 12.63 -2.80 -10.07
C CYS A 15 11.28 -3.11 -9.41
N SER A 16 10.71 -4.28 -9.68
CA SER A 16 9.44 -4.68 -9.09
C SER A 16 9.53 -4.91 -7.58
N VAL A 17 8.44 -4.57 -6.89
CA VAL A 17 8.20 -4.84 -5.48
C VAL A 17 7.10 -5.87 -5.38
N SER A 18 7.38 -6.95 -4.65
CA SER A 18 6.44 -8.05 -4.49
C SER A 18 6.15 -8.35 -3.04
N ILE A 19 4.96 -8.89 -2.79
CA ILE A 19 4.55 -9.39 -1.49
C ILE A 19 5.14 -10.78 -1.28
N PHE A 20 5.82 -10.96 -0.15
CA PHE A 20 6.28 -12.24 0.34
C PHE A 20 5.52 -12.64 1.60
N LYS A 21 5.23 -13.94 1.71
CA LYS A 21 4.60 -14.53 2.89
C LYS A 21 5.51 -15.57 3.52
N THR A 22 5.70 -15.44 4.83
CA THR A 22 6.45 -16.42 5.64
C THR A 22 5.57 -17.59 6.05
N ASN A 23 6.20 -18.66 6.54
CA ASN A 23 5.49 -19.84 7.04
C ASN A 23 4.59 -19.50 8.25
N ASN A 24 4.94 -18.46 9.01
CA ASN A 24 4.13 -17.92 10.12
C ASN A 24 3.03 -16.93 9.65
N TYR A 25 2.72 -16.93 8.36
CA TYR A 25 1.71 -16.08 7.72
C TYR A 25 1.99 -14.57 7.77
N LYS A 26 3.17 -14.13 8.25
CA LYS A 26 3.55 -12.71 8.18
C LYS A 26 3.77 -12.33 6.71
N ARG A 27 3.37 -11.11 6.36
CA ARG A 27 3.54 -10.55 5.01
C ARG A 27 4.47 -9.35 5.07
N PHE A 28 5.24 -9.18 4.02
CA PHE A 28 6.09 -8.01 3.83
C PHE A 28 6.24 -7.77 2.33
N ALA A 29 6.39 -6.51 1.96
CA ALA A 29 6.81 -6.13 0.63
C ALA A 29 8.33 -6.15 0.58
N LYS A 30 8.90 -6.63 -0.52
CA LYS A 30 10.34 -6.60 -0.75
C LYS A 30 10.63 -6.35 -2.23
N CYS A 31 11.62 -5.51 -2.49
CA CYS A 31 12.24 -5.42 -3.81
C CYS A 31 13.19 -6.60 -4.02
N GLU A 32 13.15 -7.24 -5.18
CA GLU A 32 14.02 -8.40 -5.46
C GLU A 32 15.48 -8.02 -5.70
N VAL A 33 15.74 -6.76 -6.07
CA VAL A 33 17.08 -6.29 -6.49
C VAL A 33 17.79 -5.47 -5.42
N CYS A 34 17.07 -4.63 -4.68
CA CYS A 34 17.65 -3.83 -3.59
C CYS A 34 17.18 -4.32 -2.21
N GLU A 35 17.72 -3.73 -1.15
CA GLU A 35 17.44 -4.13 0.24
C GLU A 35 16.12 -3.58 0.80
N MET A 36 15.37 -2.80 0.01
CA MET A 36 14.11 -2.24 0.45
C MET A 36 13.09 -3.33 0.80
N SER A 37 12.62 -3.32 2.04
CA SER A 37 11.52 -4.15 2.50
C SER A 37 10.73 -3.47 3.62
N TYR A 38 9.44 -3.74 3.68
CA TYR A 38 8.55 -3.20 4.71
C TYR A 38 7.44 -4.18 5.10
N ALA A 39 6.99 -4.09 6.34
CA ALA A 39 5.98 -4.99 6.87
C ALA A 39 4.61 -4.71 6.24
N LEU A 40 3.79 -5.74 6.02
CA LEU A 40 2.42 -5.59 5.52
C LEU A 40 1.40 -6.14 6.52
N PRO A 41 0.14 -5.67 6.48
CA PRO A 41 -0.94 -6.27 7.25
C PRO A 41 -1.05 -7.78 7.04
N LYS A 42 -1.12 -8.53 8.14
CA LYS A 42 -1.17 -10.01 8.13
C LYS A 42 -2.44 -10.55 7.45
N ARG A 43 -3.55 -9.82 7.58
CA ARG A 43 -4.90 -10.23 7.15
C ARG A 43 -5.46 -9.23 6.14
N GLY A 44 -6.38 -9.71 5.31
CA GLY A 44 -6.99 -8.96 4.23
C GLY A 44 -6.43 -9.35 2.86
N LYS A 45 -7.14 -8.97 1.81
CA LYS A 45 -6.63 -8.93 0.44
C LYS A 45 -5.86 -7.62 0.27
N ILE A 46 -4.68 -7.69 -0.31
CA ILE A 46 -3.84 -6.52 -0.57
C ILE A 46 -3.74 -6.40 -2.08
N SER A 47 -4.02 -5.22 -2.61
CA SER A 47 -3.85 -4.89 -4.03
C SER A 47 -3.12 -3.56 -4.17
N SER A 48 -2.51 -3.34 -5.32
CA SER A 48 -1.95 -2.02 -5.65
C SER A 48 -3.09 -1.03 -5.93
N SER A 49 -3.00 0.18 -5.40
CA SER A 49 -3.90 1.28 -5.79
C SER A 49 -3.51 1.93 -7.11
N GLY A 50 -2.30 1.66 -7.63
CA GLY A 50 -1.70 2.43 -8.72
C GLY A 50 -1.16 3.80 -8.30
N LEU A 51 -1.51 4.30 -7.11
CA LEU A 51 -1.02 5.56 -6.58
C LEU A 51 0.34 5.40 -5.89
N ILE A 52 1.14 6.46 -5.95
CA ILE A 52 2.46 6.52 -5.34
C ILE A 52 2.45 7.52 -4.20
N CYS A 53 2.97 7.10 -3.05
CA CYS A 53 3.16 7.90 -1.87
C CYS A 53 4.09 9.10 -2.16
N PRO A 54 3.67 10.36 -2.02
CA PRO A 54 4.46 11.50 -2.48
C PRO A 54 5.77 11.66 -1.72
N ARG A 55 5.82 11.28 -0.43
CA ARG A 55 7.03 11.34 0.41
C ARG A 55 7.99 10.19 0.17
N GLN A 56 7.52 8.97 0.37
CA GLN A 56 8.36 7.76 0.36
C GLN A 56 8.55 7.18 -1.04
N LYS A 57 7.78 7.66 -2.03
CA LYS A 57 7.77 7.16 -3.41
C LYS A 57 7.45 5.65 -3.53
N VAL A 58 6.92 5.04 -2.48
CA VAL A 58 6.42 3.66 -2.47
C VAL A 58 4.96 3.60 -2.94
N PRO A 59 4.50 2.47 -3.52
CA PRO A 59 3.10 2.30 -3.89
C PRO A 59 2.19 2.35 -2.67
N ILE A 60 1.06 3.04 -2.81
CA ILE A 60 -0.04 2.99 -1.84
C ILE A 60 -0.86 1.73 -2.13
N LEU A 61 -1.16 0.96 -1.09
CA LEU A 61 -1.86 -0.32 -1.21
C LEU A 61 -3.30 -0.18 -0.73
N ILE A 62 -4.20 -0.97 -1.30
CA ILE A 62 -5.57 -1.12 -0.81
C ILE A 62 -5.63 -2.40 -0.01
N VAL A 63 -6.19 -2.32 1.20
CA VAL A 63 -6.37 -3.47 2.09
C VAL A 63 -7.87 -3.70 2.31
N GLU A 64 -8.36 -4.82 1.80
CA GLU A 64 -9.77 -5.23 1.92
C GLU A 64 -9.90 -6.36 2.93
N LYS A 65 -10.88 -6.26 3.84
CA LYS A 65 -11.19 -7.33 4.81
C LYS A 65 -12.68 -7.65 4.76
N PRO A 66 -13.09 -8.91 4.96
CA PRO A 66 -14.52 -9.28 4.87
C PRO A 66 -15.44 -8.54 5.86
N SER A 67 -14.91 -8.17 7.03
CA SER A 67 -15.69 -7.58 8.13
C SER A 67 -15.34 -6.12 8.43
N GLN A 68 -14.50 -5.48 7.62
CA GLN A 68 -14.08 -4.09 7.83
C GLN A 68 -14.07 -3.34 6.51
N LYS A 69 -14.34 -2.04 6.59
CA LYS A 69 -14.16 -1.12 5.48
C LYS A 69 -12.73 -1.22 4.95
N ALA A 70 -12.60 -1.26 3.64
CA ALA A 70 -11.29 -1.23 3.00
C ALA A 70 -10.59 0.09 3.32
N TYR A 71 -9.26 0.07 3.35
CA TYR A 71 -8.46 1.25 3.67
C TYR A 71 -7.16 1.24 2.89
N PHE A 72 -6.61 2.44 2.67
CA PHE A 72 -5.28 2.57 2.11
C PHE A 72 -4.21 2.35 3.15
N TRP A 73 -3.11 1.75 2.71
CA TRP A 73 -1.99 1.42 3.56
C TRP A 73 -0.68 1.76 2.84
N ALA A 74 0.26 2.33 3.57
CA ALA A 74 1.65 2.54 3.16
C ALA A 74 2.55 2.29 4.38
N ASP A 75 3.85 2.05 4.13
CA ASP A 75 4.82 1.77 5.19
C ASP A 75 4.94 2.90 6.22
N GLN A 76 4.91 4.15 5.73
CA GLN A 76 5.00 5.35 6.55
C GLN A 76 3.97 6.40 6.12
N PRO A 77 3.71 7.43 6.95
CA PRO A 77 2.79 8.51 6.60
C PRO A 77 3.13 9.16 5.26
N CYS A 78 2.22 9.03 4.30
CA CYS A 78 2.41 9.54 2.95
C CYS A 78 2.24 11.04 2.83
N PHE A 79 1.46 11.65 3.71
CA PHE A 79 1.13 13.07 3.69
C PHE A 79 1.68 13.75 4.95
N THR A 80 1.97 15.04 4.86
CA THR A 80 2.45 15.87 5.99
C THR A 80 1.35 16.71 6.62
N CYS A 81 0.11 16.54 6.17
CA CYS A 81 -1.02 17.32 6.66
C CYS A 81 -1.27 17.03 8.14
N ILE A 82 -1.44 18.09 8.92
CA ILE A 82 -1.75 18.01 10.35
C ILE A 82 -3.19 17.53 10.54
N ASP A 83 -4.11 18.02 9.71
CA ASP A 83 -5.53 17.63 9.70
C ASP A 83 -5.88 16.95 8.38
N ALA A 84 -6.44 15.73 8.47
CA ALA A 84 -6.85 14.95 7.30
C ALA A 84 -7.95 15.65 6.48
N ASP A 85 -8.88 16.34 7.15
CA ASP A 85 -10.04 16.98 6.52
C ASP A 85 -9.68 18.21 5.67
N ARG A 86 -8.50 18.79 5.89
CA ARG A 86 -8.01 19.98 5.15
C ARG A 86 -6.90 19.63 4.18
N CYS A 87 -6.57 18.35 4.03
CA CYS A 87 -5.49 17.90 3.20
C CYS A 87 -5.99 17.63 1.78
N GLU A 88 -5.63 18.50 0.83
CA GLU A 88 -5.97 18.32 -0.59
C GLU A 88 -5.55 16.93 -1.09
N GLN A 89 -4.34 16.49 -0.72
CA GLN A 89 -3.79 15.19 -1.09
C GLN A 89 -4.61 14.00 -0.54
N THR A 90 -5.21 14.16 0.64
CA THR A 90 -6.10 13.14 1.21
C THR A 90 -7.46 13.17 0.55
N SER A 91 -7.97 14.35 0.21
CA SER A 91 -9.24 14.51 -0.51
C SER A 91 -9.17 13.90 -1.93
N GLU A 92 -8.05 14.08 -2.63
CA GLU A 92 -7.78 13.45 -3.92
C GLU A 92 -7.75 11.92 -3.77
N LEU A 93 -7.01 11.41 -2.79
CA LEU A 93 -6.93 9.97 -2.51
C LEU A 93 -8.31 9.35 -2.20
N ILE A 94 -9.15 10.07 -1.47
CA ILE A 94 -10.54 9.65 -1.18
C ILE A 94 -11.39 9.67 -2.46
N SER A 95 -11.20 10.67 -3.33
CA SER A 95 -11.88 10.73 -4.63
C SER A 95 -11.49 9.55 -5.51
N GLU A 96 -10.20 9.24 -5.60
CA GLU A 96 -9.68 8.06 -6.31
C GLU A 96 -10.25 6.77 -5.74
N PHE A 97 -10.37 6.65 -4.41
CA PHE A 97 -11.00 5.49 -3.76
C PHE A 97 -12.44 5.26 -4.21
N LYS A 98 -13.22 6.35 -4.28
CA LYS A 98 -14.60 6.32 -4.80
C LYS A 98 -14.62 5.92 -6.27
N GLY A 99 -13.68 6.44 -7.07
CA GLY A 99 -13.51 6.09 -8.49
C GLY A 99 -13.18 4.61 -8.70
N LEU A 100 -12.35 4.04 -7.83
CA LEU A 100 -11.99 2.62 -7.82
C LEU A 100 -13.08 1.71 -7.25
N GLN A 101 -14.24 2.26 -6.88
CA GLN A 101 -15.37 1.54 -6.29
C GLN A 101 -15.00 0.73 -5.03
N VAL A 102 -14.02 1.21 -4.28
CA VAL A 102 -13.65 0.57 -3.02
C VAL A 102 -14.53 1.17 -1.92
N TYR A 103 -15.60 0.47 -1.55
CA TYR A 103 -16.60 0.98 -0.63
C TYR A 103 -16.20 0.75 0.83
N GLY A 104 -15.31 1.60 1.33
CA GLY A 104 -14.84 1.57 2.70
C GLY A 104 -14.72 2.96 3.31
N TYR A 105 -15.83 3.68 3.50
CA TYR A 105 -15.87 4.95 4.23
C TYR A 105 -16.77 4.85 5.44
#